data_AF-A0A6N6KL84-F1
#
_entry.id   AF-A0A6N6KL84-F1
#
_cell.length_a   1.000
_cell.length_b   1.000
_cell.length_c   1.000
_cell.angle_alpha   90.00
_cell.angle_beta   90.00
_cell.angle_gamma   90.00
#
_symmetry.space_group_name_H-M   'P 1'
#
loop_
_entity.id
_entity.type
_entity.pdbx_description
1 polymer ?
#
loop_
_entity_poly.entity_id
_entity_poly.type
_entity_poly.pdbx_seq_one_letter_code
_entity_poly.pdbx_strand_id
1 'polypeptide(L)' 'MKFRKLIAYQKAFALAMEIFEISKTFPTEETYSLTDQVRRSSRSVCSNIAESYRKRRYPKHYVSKLSD' A
#
# COMPACT_ATOMS: atom_id res chain seq x y z
N MET A 1 -16.20 4.55 12.29
CA MET A 1 -14.73 4.36 12.21
C MET A 1 -14.25 4.51 10.75
N LYS A 2 -13.09 5.15 10.50
CA LYS A 2 -12.49 5.33 9.16
C LYS A 2 -11.27 4.40 9.02
N PHE A 3 -11.01 3.87 7.82
CA PHE A 3 -9.86 2.98 7.56
C PHE A 3 -8.50 3.61 7.96
N ARG A 4 -8.38 4.94 7.87
CA ARG A 4 -7.17 5.67 8.29
C ARG A 4 -6.81 5.54 9.77
N LYS A 5 -7.76 5.11 10.61
CA LYS A 5 -7.52 4.84 12.04
C LYS A 5 -6.97 3.43 12.30
N LEU A 6 -6.91 2.56 11.28
CA LEU A 6 -6.32 1.23 11.44
C LEU A 6 -4.80 1.34 11.59
N ILE A 7 -4.24 0.66 12.58
CA ILE A 7 -2.78 0.57 12.79
C ILE A 7 -2.09 0.04 11.52
N ALA A 8 -2.70 -0.98 10.88
CA ALA A 8 -2.19 -1.53 9.62
C ALA A 8 -2.09 -0.46 8.52
N TYR A 9 -3.10 0.43 8.39
CA TYR A 9 -3.07 1.51 7.41
C TYR A 9 -1.98 2.53 7.72
N GLN A 10 -1.84 2.93 8.99
CA GLN A 10 -0.82 3.91 9.41
C GLN A 10 0.59 3.39 9.15
N LYS A 11 0.85 2.12 9.47
CA LYS A 11 2.14 1.46 9.19
C LYS A 11 2.39 1.34 7.69
N ALA A 12 1.41 0.89 6.91
CA ALA A 12 1.53 0.80 5.46
C ALA A 12 1.82 2.16 4.81
N PHE A 13 1.16 3.22 5.28
CA PHE A 13 1.37 4.58 4.79
C PHE A 13 2.77 5.10 5.14
N ALA A 14 3.22 4.89 6.39
CA ALA A 14 4.57 5.26 6.81
C ALA A 14 5.64 4.54 5.96
N LEU A 15 5.49 3.23 5.77
CA LEU A 15 6.38 2.44 4.91
C LEU A 15 6.37 2.94 3.45
N ALA A 16 5.22 3.32 2.93
CA ALA A 16 5.12 3.86 1.57
C ALA A 16 5.83 5.21 1.39
N MET A 17 5.83 6.05 2.42
CA MET A 17 6.61 7.27 2.44
C MET A 17 8.11 6.99 2.52
N GLU A 18 8.52 6.04 3.36
CA GLU A 18 9.92 5.62 3.48
C GLU A 18 10.46 5.06 2.15
N ILE A 19 9.72 4.16 1.50
CA ILE A 19 10.06 3.63 0.17
C ILE A 19 10.13 4.75 -0.87
N PHE A 20 9.21 5.71 -0.81
CA PHE A 20 9.25 6.86 -1.72
C PHE A 20 10.52 7.70 -1.55
N GLU A 21 10.95 7.95 -0.32
CA GLU A 21 12.19 8.67 -0.02
C GLU A 21 13.43 7.88 -0.44
N ILE A 22 13.52 6.59 -0.10
CA ILE A 22 14.63 5.72 -0.49
C ILE A 22 14.75 5.64 -2.02
N SER A 23 13.64 5.44 -2.72
CA SER A 23 13.65 5.33 -4.18
C SER A 23 14.06 6.61 -4.93
N LYS A 24 14.20 7.76 -4.25
CA LYS A 24 14.82 8.96 -4.86
C LYS A 24 16.32 8.81 -5.07
N THR A 25 16.98 7.88 -4.38
CA THR A 25 18.42 7.61 -4.53
C THR A 25 18.72 6.57 -5.59
N PHE A 26 17.71 6.03 -6.28
CA PHE A 26 17.90 5.03 -7.31
C PHE A 26 18.46 5.68 -8.59
N PRO A 27 19.21 4.92 -9.42
CA PRO A 27 19.68 5.42 -10.71
C PRO A 27 18.51 5.87 -11.59
N THR A 28 18.75 6.91 -12.40
CA THR A 28 17.72 7.48 -13.29
C THR A 28 17.21 6.48 -14.32
N GLU A 29 18.04 5.52 -14.71
CA GLU A 29 17.73 4.41 -15.61
C GLU A 29 16.64 3.50 -15.04
N GLU A 30 16.51 3.40 -13.71
CA GLU A 30 15.52 2.57 -13.04
C GLU A 30 14.15 3.25 -12.87
N THR A 31 13.98 4.50 -13.34
CA THR A 31 12.77 5.31 -13.12
C THR A 31 11.49 4.56 -13.51
N TYR A 32 11.49 3.94 -14.70
CA TYR A 32 10.36 3.19 -15.24
C TYR A 32 10.45 1.68 -14.98
N SER A 33 11.43 1.25 -14.18
CA SER A 33 11.70 -0.14 -13.80
C SER A 33 11.52 -0.27 -12.28
N LEU A 34 12.61 -0.40 -11.51
CA LEU A 34 12.54 -0.70 -10.09
C LEU A 34 11.86 0.41 -9.28
N THR A 35 12.11 1.67 -9.63
CA THR A 35 11.54 2.84 -8.94
C THR A 35 10.02 2.87 -9.06
N ASP A 36 9.48 2.68 -10.26
CA ASP A 36 8.03 2.65 -10.48
C ASP A 36 7.39 1.40 -9.83
N GLN A 37 8.00 0.23 -10.01
CA GLN A 37 7.48 -1.02 -9.44
C GLN A 37 7.38 -0.96 -7.91
N VAL A 38 8.44 -0.52 -7.23
CA VAL A 38 8.46 -0.48 -5.75
C VAL A 38 7.51 0.58 -5.19
N ARG A 39 7.37 1.74 -5.87
CA ARG A 39 6.44 2.79 -5.44
C ARG A 39 4.98 2.36 -5.63
N ARG A 40 4.65 1.71 -6.76
CA ARG A 40 3.29 1.24 -7.03
C ARG A 40 2.88 0.09 -6.10
N SER A 41 3.75 -0.90 -5.91
CA SER A 41 3.47 -2.03 -5.01
C SER A 41 3.33 -1.58 -3.56
N SER A 42 4.16 -0.63 -3.11
CA SER A 42 4.03 -0.08 -1.76
C SER A 42 2.70 0.65 -1.53
N ARG A 43 2.27 1.46 -2.51
CA ARG A 43 0.99 2.20 -2.42
C ARG A 43 -0.22 1.27 -2.53
N SER A 44 -0.12 0.13 -3.23
CA SER A 44 -1.24 -0.81 -3.36
C SER A 44 -1.65 -1.40 -2.01
N VAL A 45 -0.72 -1.61 -1.07
CA VAL A 45 -1.02 -2.06 0.30
C VAL A 45 -2.02 -1.14 1.00
N CYS A 46 -1.83 0.19 0.89
CA CYS A 46 -2.75 1.17 1.46
C CYS A 46 -4.14 1.09 0.80
N SER A 47 -4.18 0.90 -0.52
CA SER A 47 -5.42 0.75 -1.30
C SER A 47 -6.17 -0.53 -0.91
N ASN A 48 -5.47 -1.66 -0.78
CA ASN A 48 -6.04 -2.96 -0.41
C ASN A 48 -6.61 -2.93 1.02
N ILE A 49 -5.93 -2.25 1.96
CA ILE A 49 -6.47 -2.02 3.31
C ILE A 49 -7.74 -1.14 3.26
N ALA A 50 -7.75 -0.09 2.45
CA ALA A 50 -8.91 0.79 2.32
C ALA A 50 -10.11 0.07 1.67
N GLU A 51 -9.87 -0.74 0.64
CA GLU A 51 -10.88 -1.52 -0.06
C GLU A 51 -11.44 -2.63 0.82
N SER A 52 -10.57 -3.45 1.44
CA SER A 52 -10.99 -4.49 2.39
C SER A 52 -11.82 -3.88 3.52
N TYR A 53 -11.42 -2.74 4.10
CA TYR A 53 -12.20 -2.07 5.14
C TYR A 53 -13.64 -1.72 4.71
N ARG A 54 -13.87 -1.40 3.44
CA ARG A 54 -15.23 -1.19 2.88
C ARG A 54 -16.02 -2.50 2.81
N LYS A 55 -15.35 -3.62 2.54
CA LYS A 55 -15.95 -4.96 2.44
C LYS A 55 -16.03 -5.74 3.76
N ARG A 56 -15.58 -5.16 4.89
CA ARG A 56 -15.53 -5.82 6.22
C ARG A 56 -16.81 -6.49 6.73
N ARG A 57 -17.98 -6.13 6.19
CA ARG A 57 -19.27 -6.79 6.53
C ARG A 57 -19.42 -8.19 5.91
N TYR A 58 -18.59 -8.53 4.93
CA TYR A 58 -18.63 -9.79 4.20
C TYR A 58 -17.28 -10.50 4.35
N PRO A 59 -17.15 -11.46 5.29
CA PRO A 59 -15.85 -12.05 5.66
C PRO A 59 -15.04 -12.60 4.47
N LYS A 60 -15.67 -13.29 3.52
CA LYS A 60 -14.98 -13.82 2.33
C LYS A 60 -14.37 -12.73 1.46
N HIS A 61 -15.12 -11.66 1.19
CA HIS A 61 -14.62 -10.53 0.41
C HIS A 61 -13.60 -9.69 1.20
N TYR A 62 -13.74 -9.60 2.51
CA TYR A 62 -12.78 -8.93 3.38
C TYR A 62 -11.41 -9.59 3.32
N VAL A 63 -11.36 -10.91 3.48
CA VAL A 63 -10.12 -11.70 3.45
C VAL A 63 -9.50 -11.69 2.07
N SER A 64 -10.28 -11.92 1.01
CA SER A 64 -9.77 -11.87 -0.37
C SER A 64 -9.06 -10.55 -0.67
N LYS A 65 -9.65 -9.40 -0.28
CA LYS A 65 -9.03 -8.09 -0.50
C LYS A 65 -7.81 -7.78 0.37
N LEU A 66 -7.57 -8.54 1.43
CA LEU A 66 -6.34 -8.44 2.22
C LEU A 66 -5.20 -9.28 1.64
N SER A 67 -5.52 -10.27 0.81
CA SER A 67 -4.55 -11.16 0.16
C SER A 67 -4.27 -10.84 -1.32
N ASP A 68 -5.02 -9.91 -1.90
CA ASP A 68 -4.74 -9.31 -3.22
C ASP A 68 -3.38 -8.56 -3.19
#